data_AF-A0A931GKW4-F1
#
_entry.id   AF-A0A931GKW4-F1
#
_cell.length_a   1.000
_cell.length_b   1.000
_cell.length_c   1.000
_cell.angle_alpha   90.00
_cell.angle_beta   90.00
_cell.angle_gamma   90.00
#
_symmetry.space_group_name_H-M   'P 1'
#
loop_
_entity.id
_entity.type
_entity.pdbx_description
1 polymer ?
#
loop_
_entity_poly.entity_id
_entity_poly.type
_entity_poly.pdbx_seq_one_letter_code
_entity_poly.pdbx_strand_id
1 'polypeptide(L)'
;MSPGEETRRHARTRWVAAAVIGGSVLLIAVLIALVMTVLAPGGAGNGSAEAPSSAEISPITPSRSAPAASGPSSSASELPTPPELGTPAATEPRQAQWIDEQAGTIRVHTFGSSSCPAQFESVEVIAADEIMVHFSTDYGQTPCTMDYVATEHEVTVPSDAPGRPLLVSTNLRNSGALSTLSQ
;
A
#
# COMPACT_ATOMS: atom_id res chain seq x y z
N MET A 1 16.44 -47.51 26.74
CA MET A 1 15.82 -46.45 25.91
C MET A 1 14.63 -47.06 25.18
N SER A 2 13.42 -46.54 25.42
CA SER A 2 12.16 -47.10 24.89
C SER A 2 11.74 -46.39 23.60
N PRO A 3 11.56 -47.11 22.47
CA PRO A 3 11.20 -46.51 21.18
C PRO A 3 9.67 -46.30 21.09
N GLY A 4 9.12 -45.34 21.84
CA GLY A 4 7.65 -45.18 21.93
C GLY A 4 7.08 -43.77 22.08
N GLU A 5 7.89 -42.73 22.27
CA GLU A 5 7.39 -41.37 22.55
C GLU A 5 7.30 -40.45 21.31
N GLU A 6 8.09 -40.71 20.27
CA GLU A 6 8.16 -39.82 19.08
C GLU A 6 6.85 -39.81 18.28
N THR A 7 6.14 -40.95 18.20
CA THR A 7 4.97 -41.10 17.33
C THR A 7 3.68 -40.51 17.91
N ARG A 8 3.60 -40.20 19.22
CA ARG A 8 2.40 -39.62 19.83
C ARG A 8 2.24 -38.12 19.59
N ARG A 9 3.31 -37.37 19.31
CA ARG A 9 3.21 -35.91 19.10
C ARG A 9 2.55 -35.55 17.78
N HIS A 10 2.83 -36.28 16.69
CA HIS A 10 2.25 -36.00 15.37
C HIS A 10 0.75 -36.31 15.25
N ALA A 11 0.22 -37.21 16.09
CA ALA A 11 -1.21 -37.51 16.08
C ALA A 11 -2.06 -36.39 16.68
N ARG A 12 -1.55 -35.65 17.68
CA ARG A 12 -2.32 -34.60 18.39
C ARG A 12 -2.46 -33.31 17.57
N THR A 13 -1.44 -32.94 16.81
CA THR A 13 -1.45 -31.68 16.03
C THR A 13 -2.47 -31.69 14.90
N ARG A 14 -2.76 -32.87 14.32
CA ARG A 14 -3.73 -33.01 13.22
C ARG A 14 -5.20 -32.83 13.66
N TRP A 15 -5.53 -33.12 14.92
CA TRP A 15 -6.89 -32.95 15.42
C TRP A 15 -7.22 -31.49 15.77
N VAL A 16 -6.22 -30.70 16.18
CA VAL A 16 -6.42 -29.28 16.51
C VAL A 16 -6.71 -28.46 15.25
N ALA A 17 -6.03 -28.74 14.13
CA ALA A 17 -6.26 -28.04 12.86
C ALA A 17 -7.68 -28.28 12.29
N ALA A 18 -8.21 -29.51 12.39
CA ALA A 18 -9.55 -29.82 11.90
C ALA A 18 -10.67 -29.15 12.72
N ALA A 19 -10.47 -29.00 14.03
CA ALA A 19 -11.46 -28.36 14.91
C ALA A 19 -11.56 -26.84 14.71
N VAL A 20 -10.44 -26.16 14.42
CA VAL A 20 -10.40 -24.70 14.20
C VAL A 20 -11.08 -24.33 12.88
N ILE A 21 -10.86 -25.10 11.81
CA ILE A 21 -11.46 -24.84 10.49
C ILE A 21 -12.99 -24.99 10.54
N GLY A 22 -13.51 -26.01 11.23
CA GLY A 22 -14.96 -26.22 11.38
C GLY A 22 -15.65 -25.11 12.20
N GLY A 23 -15.00 -24.61 13.25
CA GLY A 23 -15.51 -23.52 14.07
C GLY A 23 -15.58 -22.18 13.33
N SER A 24 -14.53 -21.85 12.56
CA SER A 24 -14.47 -20.60 11.80
C SER A 24 -15.55 -20.53 10.71
N VAL A 25 -15.82 -21.61 9.98
CA VAL A 25 -16.86 -21.62 8.93
C VAL A 25 -18.26 -21.42 9.53
N LEU A 26 -18.54 -22.03 10.68
CA LEU A 26 -19.83 -21.85 11.38
C LEU A 26 -20.01 -20.40 11.85
N LEU A 27 -18.96 -19.80 12.42
CA LEU A 27 -18.99 -18.43 12.94
C LEU A 27 -19.17 -17.40 11.82
N ILE A 28 -18.49 -17.58 10.68
CA ILE A 28 -18.66 -16.74 9.48
C ILE A 28 -20.10 -16.84 8.95
N ALA A 29 -20.66 -18.04 8.87
CA ALA A 29 -22.03 -18.24 8.40
C ALA A 29 -23.06 -17.53 9.31
N VAL A 30 -22.87 -17.56 10.63
CA VAL A 30 -23.72 -16.85 11.60
C VAL A 30 -23.59 -15.33 11.45
N LEU A 31 -22.38 -14.81 11.26
CA LEU A 31 -22.14 -13.37 11.04
C LEU A 31 -22.82 -12.88 9.75
N ILE A 32 -22.69 -13.62 8.64
CA ILE A 32 -23.34 -13.27 7.37
C ILE A 32 -24.85 -13.22 7.53
N ALA A 33 -25.45 -14.22 8.21
CA ALA A 33 -26.88 -14.23 8.47
C ALA A 33 -27.32 -13.02 9.30
N LEU A 34 -26.52 -12.61 10.30
CA LEU A 34 -26.82 -11.49 11.18
C LEU A 34 -26.76 -10.13 10.45
N VAL A 35 -25.77 -9.95 9.58
CA VAL A 35 -25.66 -8.76 8.71
C VAL A 35 -26.84 -8.66 7.76
N MET A 36 -27.26 -9.77 7.14
CA MET A 36 -28.41 -9.78 6.24
C MET A 36 -29.72 -9.44 6.96
N THR A 37 -29.89 -9.79 8.24
CA THR A 37 -31.06 -9.37 9.03
C THR A 37 -31.09 -7.89 9.39
N VAL A 38 -29.94 -7.21 9.49
CA VAL A 38 -29.88 -5.77 9.85
C VAL A 38 -30.11 -4.88 8.62
N LEU A 39 -29.88 -5.38 7.41
CA LEU A 39 -30.01 -4.64 6.15
C LEU A 39 -31.36 -4.77 5.46
N ALA A 40 -32.41 -5.22 6.15
CA ALA A 40 -33.77 -5.13 5.61
C ALA A 40 -34.12 -3.64 5.40
N PRO A 41 -34.32 -3.17 4.15
CA PRO A 41 -34.60 -1.77 3.88
C PRO A 41 -36.02 -1.44 4.36
N GLY A 42 -36.11 -0.81 5.53
CA GLY A 42 -37.29 -0.09 5.96
C GLY A 42 -37.54 1.06 4.99
N GLY A 43 -38.55 0.88 4.15
CA GLY A 43 -38.97 1.88 3.18
C GLY A 43 -39.62 3.11 3.80
N ALA A 44 -39.94 4.02 2.89
CA ALA A 44 -40.76 5.23 3.02
C ALA A 44 -40.07 6.48 3.60
N GLY A 45 -39.72 7.39 2.69
CA GLY A 45 -39.34 8.77 2.98
C GLY A 45 -39.40 9.63 1.73
N ASN A 46 -40.61 10.05 1.37
CA ASN A 46 -40.93 11.01 0.30
C ASN A 46 -40.40 12.42 0.60
N GLY A 47 -40.14 13.17 -0.47
CA GLY A 47 -40.07 14.63 -0.46
C GLY A 47 -38.63 15.14 -0.29
N SER A 48 -38.19 16.21 -0.95
CA SER A 48 -38.86 17.18 -1.80
C SER A 48 -37.74 17.93 -2.53
N ALA A 49 -38.05 18.36 -3.74
CA ALA A 49 -37.21 19.27 -4.49
C ALA A 49 -37.06 20.61 -3.75
N GLU A 50 -35.84 21.14 -3.67
CA GLU A 50 -35.60 22.58 -3.56
C GLU A 50 -34.25 22.92 -4.20
N ALA A 51 -34.32 23.34 -5.47
CA ALA A 51 -33.42 24.36 -6.01
C ALA A 51 -33.96 25.72 -5.52
N PRO A 52 -33.19 26.85 -5.47
CA PRO A 52 -32.04 27.18 -6.32
C PRO A 52 -30.90 27.91 -5.58
N SER A 53 -29.81 28.22 -6.30
CA SER A 53 -29.38 29.61 -6.50
C SER A 53 -28.06 29.63 -7.26
N SER A 54 -28.14 30.07 -8.50
CA SER A 54 -27.01 30.53 -9.30
C SER A 54 -26.28 31.64 -8.54
N ALA A 55 -25.04 31.37 -8.12
CA ALA A 55 -24.09 32.41 -7.79
C ALA A 55 -23.24 32.66 -9.05
N GLU A 56 -23.66 33.69 -9.77
CA GLU A 56 -22.91 34.37 -10.81
C GLU A 56 -21.61 34.94 -10.19
N ILE A 57 -20.46 34.38 -10.54
CA ILE A 57 -19.16 34.96 -10.22
C ILE A 57 -18.37 35.08 -11.52
N SER A 58 -18.11 36.33 -11.88
CA SER A 58 -17.47 36.77 -13.11
C SER A 58 -16.07 36.18 -13.31
N PRO A 59 -15.64 35.94 -14.56
CA PRO A 59 -14.29 35.50 -14.86
C PRO A 59 -13.28 36.62 -14.58
N ILE A 60 -12.43 36.43 -13.56
CA ILE A 60 -11.21 37.21 -13.39
C ILE A 60 -10.17 36.72 -14.41
N THR A 61 -10.03 37.47 -15.50
CA THR A 61 -8.84 37.43 -16.36
C THR A 61 -7.95 38.61 -15.99
N PRO A 62 -6.71 38.35 -15.52
CA PRO A 62 -5.63 39.16 -16.07
C PRO A 62 -4.32 38.39 -16.33
N SER A 63 -3.80 38.68 -17.52
CA SER A 63 -2.39 38.87 -17.87
C SER A 63 -1.41 37.72 -17.64
N ARG A 64 -1.39 36.86 -18.65
CA ARG A 64 -0.22 36.10 -19.10
C ARG A 64 0.90 37.05 -19.52
N SER A 65 1.80 37.41 -18.59
CA SER A 65 3.08 38.02 -18.92
C SER A 65 4.05 36.94 -19.39
N ALA A 66 4.25 36.87 -20.71
CA ALA A 66 5.27 36.07 -21.35
C ALA A 66 6.62 36.82 -21.31
N PRO A 67 7.69 36.26 -20.72
CA PRO A 67 9.04 36.58 -21.15
C PRO A 67 9.38 35.72 -22.37
N ALA A 68 9.52 36.39 -23.52
CA ALA A 68 10.24 35.85 -24.66
C ALA A 68 11.71 35.69 -24.27
N ALA A 69 12.14 34.44 -24.10
CA ALA A 69 13.55 34.09 -24.09
C ALA A 69 13.77 33.02 -25.15
N SER A 70 14.04 33.48 -26.36
CA SER A 70 14.69 32.69 -27.42
C SER A 70 16.06 32.27 -26.91
N GLY A 71 16.26 30.97 -26.71
CA GLY A 71 17.55 30.33 -26.43
C GLY A 71 17.72 29.11 -27.33
N PRO A 72 18.91 28.88 -27.90
CA PRO A 72 19.09 28.13 -29.14
C PRO A 72 18.84 26.62 -29.03
N SER A 73 18.28 26.09 -30.12
CA SER A 73 18.28 24.68 -30.48
C SER A 73 19.72 24.17 -30.60
N SER A 74 20.12 23.28 -29.70
CA SER A 74 21.31 22.44 -29.87
C SER A 74 20.88 20.98 -29.94
N SER A 75 20.55 20.55 -31.16
CA SER A 75 20.70 19.15 -31.52
C SER A 75 22.20 18.89 -31.64
N ALA A 76 22.77 18.18 -30.67
CA ALA A 76 24.06 17.54 -30.84
C ALA A 76 23.84 16.04 -30.76
N SER A 77 24.09 15.38 -31.89
CA SER A 77 24.08 13.94 -32.03
C SER A 77 24.93 13.27 -30.95
N GLU A 78 24.33 12.23 -30.39
CA GLU A 78 24.93 11.01 -29.88
C GLU A 78 26.40 10.78 -30.30
N LEU A 79 27.28 10.70 -29.30
CA LEU A 79 28.50 9.92 -29.35
C LEU A 79 28.52 9.06 -28.07
N PRO A 80 28.63 7.72 -28.16
CA PRO A 80 28.69 6.89 -26.96
C PRO A 80 29.99 7.15 -26.21
N THR A 81 29.88 7.75 -25.02
CA THR A 81 31.01 7.87 -24.09
C THR A 81 31.36 6.50 -23.52
N PRO A 82 32.63 6.05 -23.58
CA PRO A 82 33.06 4.81 -22.95
C PRO A 82 32.90 4.88 -21.41
N PRO A 83 32.72 3.75 -20.72
CA PRO A 83 32.38 3.72 -19.30
C PRO A 83 33.51 4.30 -18.43
N GLU A 84 33.26 5.45 -17.81
CA GLU A 84 34.10 5.97 -16.73
C GLU A 84 33.87 5.16 -15.44
N LEU A 85 34.97 4.82 -14.79
CA LEU A 85 35.05 4.16 -13.50
C LEU A 85 34.22 4.89 -12.43
N GLY A 86 33.28 4.18 -11.81
CA GLY A 86 33.11 4.25 -10.35
C GLY A 86 32.24 5.34 -9.76
N THR A 87 31.32 5.95 -10.50
CA THR A 87 30.15 6.55 -9.84
C THR A 87 29.19 5.41 -9.55
N PRO A 88 28.85 5.05 -8.29
CA PRO A 88 27.70 4.17 -8.08
C PRO A 88 26.54 4.92 -8.73
N ALA A 89 25.98 4.36 -9.79
CA ALA A 89 24.74 4.85 -10.34
C ALA A 89 23.83 5.10 -9.15
N ALA A 90 23.37 6.34 -8.96
CA ALA A 90 22.42 6.68 -7.92
C ALA A 90 21.24 5.74 -8.14
N THR A 91 21.25 4.63 -7.40
CA THR A 91 20.32 3.55 -7.61
C THR A 91 19.08 4.09 -6.96
N GLU A 92 18.09 4.47 -7.77
CA GLU A 92 16.77 4.86 -7.30
C GLU A 92 16.38 3.93 -6.15
N PRO A 93 16.03 4.45 -4.96
CA PRO A 93 15.82 3.61 -3.80
C PRO A 93 14.75 2.57 -4.14
N ARG A 94 15.10 1.29 -3.99
CA ARG A 94 14.16 0.20 -4.19
C ARG A 94 12.97 0.42 -3.26
N GLN A 95 11.75 0.24 -3.79
CA GLN A 95 10.53 0.44 -3.00
C GLN A 95 10.49 -0.44 -1.76
N ALA A 96 11.08 -1.65 -1.81
CA ALA A 96 11.27 -2.50 -0.65
C ALA A 96 12.63 -3.21 -0.71
N GLN A 97 13.26 -3.41 0.44
CA GLN A 97 14.52 -4.12 0.59
C GLN A 97 14.62 -4.81 1.96
N TRP A 98 15.15 -6.03 2.01
CA TRP A 98 15.53 -6.66 3.27
C TRP A 98 16.63 -5.89 4.00
N ILE A 99 16.40 -5.60 5.28
CA ILE A 99 17.42 -5.04 6.17
C ILE A 99 17.92 -6.08 7.18
N ASP A 100 17.06 -7.03 7.55
CA ASP A 100 17.42 -8.21 8.34
C ASP A 100 16.53 -9.38 7.90
N GLU A 101 17.07 -10.28 7.08
CA GLU A 101 16.33 -11.44 6.60
C GLU A 101 16.04 -12.47 7.72
N GLN A 102 16.90 -12.52 8.74
CA GLN A 102 16.79 -13.47 9.84
C GLN A 102 15.74 -13.02 10.86
N ALA A 103 15.66 -11.72 11.14
CA ALA A 103 14.64 -11.13 11.98
C ALA A 103 13.31 -10.90 11.24
N GLY A 104 13.30 -11.04 9.92
CA GLY A 104 12.10 -10.82 9.12
C GLY A 104 11.77 -9.34 8.96
N THR A 105 12.77 -8.46 8.83
CA THR A 105 12.56 -7.02 8.72
C THR A 105 12.92 -6.51 7.33
N ILE A 106 11.97 -5.83 6.69
CA ILE A 106 12.17 -5.11 5.45
C ILE A 106 12.10 -3.60 5.69
N ARG A 107 12.73 -2.87 4.81
CA ARG A 107 12.61 -1.44 4.65
C ARG A 107 11.73 -1.16 3.44
N VAL A 108 10.74 -0.30 3.61
CA VAL A 108 9.82 0.13 2.55
C VAL A 108 9.95 1.64 2.38
N HIS A 109 10.09 2.09 1.12
CA HIS A 109 10.15 3.50 0.78
C HIS A 109 8.84 3.95 0.16
N THR A 110 8.21 4.96 0.76
CA THR A 110 7.08 5.69 0.20
C THR A 110 7.53 7.07 -0.27
N PHE A 111 6.88 7.65 -1.27
CA PHE A 111 7.24 8.97 -1.76
C PHE A 111 6.05 9.91 -1.69
N GLY A 112 6.28 11.13 -1.22
CA GLY A 112 5.24 12.13 -1.05
C GLY A 112 5.78 13.45 -0.52
N SER A 113 4.87 14.29 -0.02
CA SER A 113 5.21 15.55 0.63
C SER A 113 6.04 15.33 1.90
N SER A 114 7.17 16.01 2.07
CA SER A 114 7.95 15.92 3.32
C SER A 114 7.15 16.37 4.56
N SER A 115 6.18 17.27 4.39
CA SER A 115 5.29 17.69 5.48
C SER A 115 4.11 16.74 5.74
N CYS A 116 3.82 15.84 4.80
CA CYS A 116 2.74 14.86 4.88
C CYS A 116 3.25 13.49 4.38
N PRO A 117 4.13 12.82 5.13
CA PRO A 117 4.62 11.50 4.79
C PRO A 117 3.52 10.45 4.98
N ALA A 118 3.49 9.44 4.10
CA ALA A 118 2.57 8.33 4.24
C ALA A 118 2.78 7.64 5.60
N GLN A 119 1.70 7.30 6.28
CA GLN A 119 1.74 6.71 7.62
C GLN A 119 1.53 5.20 7.53
N PHE A 120 2.44 4.41 8.10
CA PHE A 120 2.27 2.96 8.16
C PHE A 120 1.03 2.59 8.98
N GLU A 121 0.17 1.72 8.44
CA GLU A 121 -1.02 1.23 9.13
C GLU A 121 -0.87 -0.24 9.55
N SER A 122 -0.63 -1.13 8.60
CA SER A 122 -0.63 -2.57 8.85
C SER A 122 0.08 -3.35 7.75
N VAL A 123 0.45 -4.59 8.06
CA VAL A 123 0.86 -5.59 7.06
C VAL A 123 -0.17 -6.71 7.04
N GLU A 124 -0.54 -7.12 5.84
CA GLU A 124 -1.44 -8.24 5.59
C GLU A 124 -0.72 -9.29 4.74
N VAL A 125 -0.87 -10.57 5.11
CA VAL A 125 -0.37 -11.69 4.31
C VAL A 125 -1.45 -12.06 3.31
N ILE A 126 -1.18 -11.87 2.01
CA ILE A 126 -2.13 -12.18 0.93
C ILE A 126 -1.86 -13.59 0.39
N ALA A 127 -0.59 -13.99 0.33
CA ALA A 127 -0.17 -15.34 -0.04
C ALA A 127 1.04 -15.78 0.79
N ALA A 128 1.43 -17.05 0.67
CA ALA A 128 2.58 -17.58 1.41
C ALA A 128 3.88 -16.81 1.09
N ASP A 129 3.99 -16.25 -0.11
CA ASP A 129 5.11 -15.49 -0.65
C ASP A 129 4.75 -14.03 -0.95
N GLU A 130 3.59 -13.53 -0.50
CA GLU A 130 3.15 -12.15 -0.78
C GLU A 130 2.58 -11.46 0.46
N ILE A 131 3.09 -10.26 0.70
CA ILE A 131 2.53 -9.35 1.71
C ILE A 131 2.07 -8.04 1.07
N MET A 132 1.05 -7.44 1.68
CA MET A 132 0.57 -6.11 1.38
C MET A 132 0.82 -5.20 2.58
N VAL A 133 1.58 -4.13 2.34
CA VAL A 133 1.84 -3.10 3.34
C VAL A 133 0.88 -1.94 3.10
N HIS A 134 0.03 -1.68 4.08
CA HIS A 134 -0.98 -0.63 4.03
C HIS A 134 -0.41 0.65 4.65
N PHE A 135 -0.56 1.75 3.92
CA PHE A 135 -0.20 3.09 4.33
C PHE A 135 -1.41 4.01 4.20
N SER A 136 -1.55 4.95 5.14
CA SER A 136 -2.52 6.03 5.05
C SER A 136 -1.88 7.29 4.47
N THR A 137 -2.61 7.94 3.56
CA THR A 137 -2.32 9.32 3.17
C THR A 137 -3.46 10.27 3.57
N ASP A 138 -4.21 9.93 4.62
CA ASP A 138 -5.21 10.83 5.20
C ASP A 138 -4.55 11.78 6.22
N TYR A 139 -4.44 13.05 5.82
CA TYR A 139 -3.89 14.12 6.66
C TYR A 139 -4.98 15.10 7.14
N GLY A 140 -6.26 14.79 6.91
CA GLY A 140 -7.37 15.68 7.20
C GLY A 140 -7.27 17.01 6.44
N GLN A 141 -7.33 18.13 7.16
CA GLN A 141 -7.21 19.50 6.61
C GLN A 141 -5.78 20.05 6.71
N THR A 142 -4.79 19.20 6.96
CA THR A 142 -3.39 19.63 7.11
C THR A 142 -2.84 20.05 5.74
N PRO A 143 -2.36 21.29 5.57
CA PRO A 143 -1.75 21.70 4.31
C PRO A 143 -0.42 20.99 4.12
N CYS A 144 -0.25 20.38 2.95
CA CYS A 144 0.99 19.70 2.58
C CYS A 144 1.84 20.56 1.63
N THR A 145 3.15 20.50 1.81
CA THR A 145 4.15 21.04 0.88
C THR A 145 4.15 20.23 -0.43
N MET A 146 4.61 20.84 -1.52
CA MET A 146 4.59 20.24 -2.87
C MET A 146 5.88 19.49 -3.26
N ASP A 147 6.82 19.32 -2.33
CA ASP A 147 8.02 18.53 -2.59
C ASP A 147 7.71 17.03 -2.66
N TYR A 148 8.53 16.30 -3.41
CA TYR A 148 8.41 14.86 -3.57
C TYR A 148 9.67 14.21 -3.00
N VAL A 149 9.55 13.70 -1.77
CA VAL A 149 10.65 13.19 -0.96
C VAL A 149 10.34 11.75 -0.53
N ALA A 150 11.39 10.93 -0.47
CA ALA A 150 11.30 9.57 0.04
C ALA A 150 11.16 9.57 1.57
N THR A 151 10.23 8.76 2.07
CA THR A 151 10.08 8.42 3.48
C THR A 151 10.35 6.93 3.64
N GLU A 152 11.15 6.58 4.64
CA GLU A 152 11.54 5.22 4.95
C GLU A 152 10.69 4.64 6.09
N HIS A 153 10.28 3.39 5.96
CA HIS A 153 9.52 2.64 6.95
C HIS A 153 10.19 1.29 7.20
N GLU A 154 10.37 0.94 8.47
CA GLU A 154 10.77 -0.42 8.85
C GLU A 154 9.54 -1.25 9.14
N VAL A 155 9.45 -2.41 8.49
CA VAL A 155 8.27 -3.26 8.49
C VAL A 155 8.69 -4.68 8.84
N THR A 156 8.08 -5.23 9.89
CA THR A 156 8.25 -6.65 10.25
C THR A 156 7.34 -7.51 9.37
N VAL A 157 7.93 -8.47 8.67
CA VAL A 157 7.25 -9.46 7.86
C VAL A 157 6.63 -10.52 8.77
N PRO A 158 5.31 -10.77 8.68
CA PRO A 158 4.66 -11.82 9.44
C PRO A 158 5.25 -13.20 9.15
N SER A 159 5.38 -14.05 10.16
CA SER A 159 5.91 -15.42 10.01
C SER A 159 5.04 -16.33 9.14
N ASP A 160 3.80 -15.93 8.89
CA ASP A 160 2.84 -16.65 8.06
C ASP A 160 3.10 -16.45 6.55
N ALA A 161 4.07 -15.60 6.17
CA ALA A 161 4.58 -15.43 4.80
C ALA A 161 6.01 -16.02 4.65
N PRO A 162 6.18 -17.36 4.71
CA PRO A 162 7.50 -18.00 4.66
C PRO A 162 8.11 -18.07 3.25
N GLY A 163 7.32 -17.76 2.22
CA GLY A 163 7.67 -17.91 0.82
C GLY A 163 8.86 -17.05 0.42
N ARG A 164 9.69 -17.61 -0.46
CA ARG A 164 10.86 -16.96 -1.04
C ARG A 164 10.87 -17.25 -2.55
N PRO A 165 10.94 -16.22 -3.43
CA PRO A 165 11.06 -14.79 -3.13
C PRO A 165 9.83 -14.22 -2.40
N LEU A 166 10.00 -13.14 -1.62
CA LEU A 166 8.88 -12.44 -0.98
C LEU A 166 8.46 -11.27 -1.88
N LEU A 167 7.22 -11.30 -2.34
CA LEU A 167 6.57 -10.20 -3.04
C LEU A 167 6.03 -9.20 -2.02
N VAL A 168 6.37 -7.92 -2.20
CA VAL A 168 5.93 -6.83 -1.33
C VAL A 168 5.15 -5.84 -2.17
N SER A 169 3.85 -5.77 -1.93
CA SER A 169 2.94 -4.80 -2.52
C SER A 169 2.66 -3.68 -1.51
N THR A 170 2.49 -2.45 -1.99
CA THR A 170 2.11 -1.32 -1.14
C THR A 170 0.72 -0.82 -1.52
N ASN A 171 -0.12 -0.58 -0.52
CA ASN A 171 -1.43 0.03 -0.69
C ASN A 171 -1.43 1.39 0.00
N LEU A 172 -1.54 2.46 -0.78
CA LEU A 172 -1.72 3.81 -0.25
C LEU A 172 -3.22 4.10 -0.21
N ARG A 173 -3.82 3.98 0.96
CA ARG A 173 -5.25 4.27 1.15
C ARG A 173 -5.48 5.77 1.04
N ASN A 174 -6.57 6.14 0.37
CA ASN A 174 -6.93 7.51 0.00
C ASN A 174 -6.10 8.13 -1.15
N SER A 175 -5.13 7.39 -1.70
CA SER A 175 -4.53 7.67 -2.99
C SER A 175 -5.09 6.65 -3.98
N GLY A 176 -5.70 7.08 -5.09
CA GLY A 176 -6.28 6.18 -6.09
C GLY A 176 -5.26 5.33 -6.87
N ALA A 177 -4.08 5.02 -6.31
CA ALA A 177 -2.97 4.35 -6.97
C ALA A 177 -2.76 2.94 -6.37
N LEU A 178 -3.32 1.93 -7.03
CA LEU A 178 -2.88 0.54 -6.89
C LEU A 178 -1.62 0.36 -7.75
N SER A 179 -0.46 0.27 -7.10
CA SER A 179 0.79 -0.10 -7.77
C SER A 179 1.03 -1.60 -7.57
N THR A 180 0.58 -2.43 -8.52
CA THR A 180 0.95 -3.85 -8.57
C THR A 180 2.35 -3.95 -9.16
N LEU A 181 3.32 -4.49 -8.41
CA LEU A 181 4.67 -4.74 -8.91
C LEU A 181 4.91 -6.25 -8.96
N SER A 182 5.31 -6.77 -10.11
CA SER A 182 5.80 -8.14 -10.27
C SER A 182 7.32 -8.09 -10.30
N GLN A 183 8.01 -8.86 -9.46
CA GLN A 183 9.45 -9.10 -9.54
C GLN A 183 9.72 -10.55 -9.94
#